data_AF-A0A231GR27-F1
#
_entry.id   AF-A0A231GR27-F1
#
_cell.length_a   1.000
_cell.length_b   1.000
_cell.length_c   1.000
_cell.angle_alpha   90.00
_cell.angle_beta   90.00
_cell.angle_gamma   90.00
#
_symmetry.space_group_name_H-M   'P 1'
#
loop_
_entity.id
_entity.type
_entity.pdbx_description
1 polymer ?
#
loop_
_entity_poly.entity_id
_entity_poly.type
_entity_poly.pdbx_seq_one_letter_code
_entity_poly.pdbx_strand_id
1 'polypeptide(L)'
;MSSQSAFAYSATRKNAGALDTTFAANGKTQVYFADSLFSLANDVAIDAQGRLLVAAKVGMADGTRFGLARLLADGCADLTFGKQGSVIGQFEPGFEAMGTKVLILPDGNILLAGLQYENAHRTLPALALLDQDGRLVQGFGDNGRRVVRLPGDLSLGMRDIRLPLGVPGAEACDVAIQQDGRILILANHHYELADHVGMLIRLDVEGSLDCSFNDRGFVMVRHLLMNTWLSSLTVQRDGRILVGGSINFPEEGLLARYHPDGRLDDRFAVDGFMTFKAQGHGARVSRVVQQNEGEILCFGSSREPMHCLTFKMHSNGRPDSHCNGGHPQRREIGYSGCQWTAAQLQPDGSVLTAGATIGGAEADFILGRYLPNGLPDRRFGKGSGYTRTRLGPSLDTATCVAAHADGNIVVGGYSLHGNYKAVIARFQG
;
A
#
# COMPACT_ATOMS: atom_id res chain seq x y z
N MET A 1 36.37 -32.04 17.57
CA MET A 1 35.49 -31.61 16.46
C MET A 1 34.40 -30.73 17.06
N SER A 2 34.50 -29.41 16.91
CA SER A 2 33.40 -28.48 17.18
C SER A 2 33.30 -27.54 15.99
N SER A 3 32.32 -27.78 15.13
CA SER A 3 31.98 -26.87 14.04
C SER A 3 31.24 -25.67 14.64
N GLN A 4 31.95 -24.55 14.81
CA GLN A 4 31.32 -23.25 15.04
C GLN A 4 30.63 -22.84 13.75
N SER A 5 29.30 -22.84 13.77
CA SER A 5 28.47 -22.17 12.77
C SER A 5 28.72 -20.67 12.90
N ALA A 6 29.53 -20.12 11.99
CA ALA A 6 29.69 -18.68 11.85
C ALA A 6 28.37 -18.11 11.31
N PHE A 7 27.61 -17.43 12.16
CA PHE A 7 26.60 -16.49 11.68
C PHE A 7 27.35 -15.38 10.95
N ALA A 8 27.22 -15.32 9.63
CA ALA A 8 27.67 -14.19 8.85
C ALA A 8 26.83 -12.97 9.28
N TYR A 9 27.39 -12.14 10.15
CA TYR A 9 26.89 -10.79 10.35
C TYR A 9 26.94 -10.10 8.97
N SER A 10 25.77 -9.71 8.45
CA SER A 10 25.68 -8.82 7.29
C SER A 10 26.65 -7.68 7.50
N ALA A 11 27.61 -7.52 6.59
CA ALA A 11 28.54 -6.40 6.60
C ALA A 11 27.73 -5.12 6.83
N THR A 12 28.13 -4.31 7.82
CA THR A 12 27.57 -2.99 8.02
C THR A 12 27.77 -2.20 6.74
N ARG A 13 26.75 -2.15 5.87
CA ARG A 13 26.76 -1.30 4.69
C ARG A 13 26.84 0.12 5.22
N LYS A 14 28.00 0.79 5.06
CA LYS A 14 28.25 2.18 5.48
C LYS A 14 27.27 3.20 4.86
N ASN A 15 26.39 2.74 3.98
CA ASN A 15 25.49 3.51 3.13
C ASN A 15 24.02 3.02 3.21
N ALA A 16 23.61 2.36 4.30
CA ALA A 16 22.21 1.95 4.48
C ALA A 16 21.25 3.16 4.34
N GLY A 17 20.31 3.06 3.40
CA GLY A 17 19.40 4.11 2.98
C GLY A 17 19.95 5.07 1.92
N ALA A 18 21.15 4.83 1.38
CA ALA A 18 21.63 5.54 0.20
C ALA A 18 21.07 4.93 -1.08
N LEU A 19 20.92 5.76 -2.11
CA LEU A 19 20.51 5.32 -3.43
C LEU A 19 21.56 4.36 -4.02
N ASP A 20 21.11 3.23 -4.57
CA ASP A 20 21.97 2.23 -5.17
C ASP A 20 22.29 2.60 -6.62
N THR A 21 23.47 3.19 -6.84
CA THR A 21 23.90 3.68 -8.14
C THR A 21 24.09 2.59 -9.20
N THR A 22 24.04 1.31 -8.83
CA THR A 22 24.14 0.18 -9.77
C THR A 22 22.81 -0.17 -10.44
N PHE A 23 21.70 0.40 -9.98
CA PHE A 23 20.37 0.18 -10.55
C PHE A 23 20.05 1.22 -11.61
N ALA A 24 19.73 0.79 -12.83
CA ALA A 24 19.33 1.64 -13.94
C ALA A 24 20.18 2.93 -14.07
N ALA A 25 19.54 4.10 -14.17
CA ALA A 25 20.22 5.38 -14.33
C ALA A 25 20.53 6.01 -12.96
N ASN A 26 21.65 5.61 -12.36
CA ASN A 26 22.13 6.09 -11.05
C ASN A 26 21.13 5.87 -9.92
N GLY A 27 20.53 4.69 -9.86
CA GLY A 27 19.66 4.25 -8.77
C GLY A 27 18.18 4.52 -8.96
N LYS A 28 17.78 5.02 -10.12
CA LYS A 28 16.37 5.27 -10.46
C LYS A 28 16.07 4.95 -11.92
N THR A 29 14.81 4.65 -12.17
CA THR A 29 14.27 4.40 -13.51
C THR A 29 12.86 4.97 -13.64
N GLN A 30 12.50 5.40 -14.85
CA GLN A 30 11.13 5.76 -15.18
C GLN A 30 10.43 4.55 -15.76
N VAL A 31 9.20 4.30 -15.32
CA VAL A 31 8.40 3.17 -15.84
C VAL A 31 7.67 3.62 -17.09
N TYR A 32 8.00 2.96 -18.20
CA TYR A 32 7.43 3.28 -19.51
C TYR A 32 6.10 2.56 -19.73
N PHE A 33 5.07 3.32 -20.10
CA PHE A 33 3.80 2.83 -20.61
C PHE A 33 3.60 3.47 -21.99
N ALA A 34 3.45 2.64 -23.02
CA ALA A 34 3.32 3.10 -24.40
C ALA A 34 2.14 4.07 -24.55
N ASP A 35 2.34 5.14 -25.32
CA ASP A 35 1.35 6.18 -25.63
C ASP A 35 0.76 6.92 -24.42
N SER A 36 1.36 6.78 -23.23
CA SER A 36 0.87 7.44 -22.02
C SER A 36 1.21 8.94 -21.98
N LEU A 37 0.19 9.74 -21.65
CA LEU A 37 0.33 11.16 -21.33
C LEU A 37 0.98 11.34 -19.95
N PHE A 38 0.52 10.55 -18.98
CA PHE A 38 1.08 10.51 -17.63
C PHE A 38 0.98 9.10 -17.03
N SER A 39 1.78 8.83 -16.00
CA SER A 39 1.71 7.59 -15.23
C SER A 39 1.98 7.83 -13.75
N LEU A 40 1.28 7.10 -12.88
CA LEU A 40 1.43 7.15 -11.42
C LEU A 40 1.63 5.73 -10.90
N ALA A 41 2.81 5.38 -10.38
CA ALA A 41 2.98 4.08 -9.71
C ALA A 41 2.30 4.14 -8.34
N ASN A 42 1.50 3.12 -8.05
CA ASN A 42 0.77 2.99 -6.79
C ASN A 42 1.34 1.86 -5.92
N ASP A 43 1.84 0.79 -6.55
CA ASP A 43 2.40 -0.36 -5.84
C ASP A 43 3.50 -1.06 -6.62
N VAL A 44 4.37 -1.76 -5.89
CA VAL A 44 5.45 -2.57 -6.45
C VAL A 44 5.55 -3.90 -5.71
N ALA A 45 5.63 -4.99 -6.47
CA ALA A 45 5.94 -6.32 -5.97
C ALA A 45 7.26 -6.81 -6.56
N ILE A 46 7.99 -7.63 -5.81
CA ILE A 46 9.24 -8.26 -6.25
C ILE A 46 8.98 -9.77 -6.33
N ASP A 47 9.28 -10.37 -7.49
CA ASP A 47 9.16 -11.82 -7.65
C ASP A 47 10.39 -12.58 -7.16
N ALA A 48 10.32 -13.91 -7.19
CA ALA A 48 11.42 -14.78 -6.72
C ALA A 48 12.70 -14.67 -7.59
N GLN A 49 12.62 -14.07 -8.78
CA GLN A 49 13.76 -13.81 -9.66
C GLN A 49 14.33 -12.39 -9.46
N GLY A 50 13.76 -11.60 -8.54
CA GLY A 50 14.14 -10.22 -8.30
C GLY A 50 13.59 -9.23 -9.34
N ARG A 51 12.69 -9.66 -10.24
CA ARG A 51 12.00 -8.76 -11.17
C ARG A 51 10.93 -7.98 -10.42
N LEU A 52 10.64 -6.78 -10.92
CA LEU A 52 9.73 -5.84 -10.30
C LEU A 52 8.44 -5.77 -11.10
N LEU A 53 7.29 -5.93 -10.45
CA LEU A 53 5.97 -5.66 -11.03
C LEU A 53 5.44 -4.35 -10.48
N VAL A 54 5.07 -3.41 -11.35
CA VAL A 54 4.65 -2.06 -10.97
C VAL A 54 3.19 -1.85 -11.38
N ALA A 55 2.31 -1.69 -10.40
CA ALA A 55 0.92 -1.30 -10.61
C ALA A 55 0.80 0.22 -10.72
N ALA A 56 0.04 0.70 -11.70
CA ALA A 56 -0.07 2.13 -11.99
C ALA A 56 -1.46 2.58 -12.45
N LYS A 57 -1.71 3.89 -12.29
CA LYS A 57 -2.67 4.64 -13.10
C LYS A 57 -1.96 5.18 -14.32
N VAL A 58 -2.50 4.93 -15.51
CA VAL A 58 -1.94 5.38 -16.78
C VAL A 58 -2.94 6.28 -17.48
N GLY A 59 -2.56 7.53 -17.77
CA GLY A 59 -3.38 8.47 -18.53
C GLY A 59 -3.12 8.34 -20.02
N MET A 60 -4.16 8.05 -20.79
CA MET A 60 -4.16 7.97 -22.25
C MET A 60 -4.95 9.14 -22.84
N ALA A 61 -4.94 9.29 -24.17
CA ALA A 61 -5.67 10.35 -24.87
C ALA A 61 -7.20 10.29 -24.66
N ASP A 62 -7.73 9.09 -24.39
CA ASP A 62 -9.15 8.80 -24.22
C ASP A 62 -9.53 8.44 -22.77
N GLY A 63 -8.70 8.83 -21.80
CA GLY A 63 -8.94 8.64 -20.37
C GLY A 63 -7.91 7.74 -19.69
N THR A 64 -8.18 7.40 -18.43
CA THR A 64 -7.26 6.63 -17.58
C THR A 64 -7.46 5.12 -17.69
N ARG A 65 -6.38 4.38 -17.51
CA ARG A 65 -6.28 2.92 -17.62
C ARG A 65 -5.50 2.37 -16.43
N PHE A 66 -5.76 1.11 -16.08
CA PHE A 66 -4.81 0.41 -15.22
C PHE A 66 -3.53 0.12 -16.04
N GLY A 67 -2.39 0.19 -15.36
CA GLY A 67 -1.10 -0.23 -15.90
C GLY A 67 -0.46 -1.28 -15.01
N LEU A 68 0.16 -2.27 -15.63
CA LEU A 68 1.05 -3.22 -14.98
C LEU A 68 2.31 -3.34 -15.82
N ALA A 69 3.45 -2.90 -15.31
CA ALA A 69 4.74 -3.02 -15.99
C ALA A 69 5.64 -4.02 -15.28
N ARG A 70 6.51 -4.70 -16.03
CA ARG A 70 7.57 -5.54 -15.47
C ARG A 70 8.94 -4.97 -15.77
N LEU A 71 9.77 -4.85 -14.73
CA LEU A 71 11.17 -4.48 -14.82
C LEU A 71 12.04 -5.66 -14.39
N LEU A 72 13.23 -5.76 -14.97
CA LEU A 72 14.27 -6.68 -14.52
C LEU A 72 14.88 -6.18 -13.19
N ALA A 73 15.64 -7.05 -12.53
CA ALA A 73 16.28 -6.73 -11.25
C ALA A 73 17.25 -5.54 -11.33
N ASP A 74 17.81 -5.26 -12.50
CA ASP A 74 18.68 -4.11 -12.77
C ASP A 74 17.93 -2.80 -13.04
N GLY A 75 16.59 -2.85 -13.14
CA GLY A 75 15.72 -1.70 -13.38
C GLY A 75 15.44 -1.41 -14.85
N CYS A 76 15.96 -2.22 -15.77
CA CYS A 76 15.59 -2.18 -17.19
C CYS A 76 14.17 -2.74 -17.41
N ALA A 77 13.48 -2.29 -18.45
CA ALA A 77 12.18 -2.86 -18.81
C ALA A 77 12.32 -4.31 -19.29
N ASP A 78 11.48 -5.21 -18.79
CA ASP A 78 11.40 -6.58 -19.31
C ASP A 78 10.48 -6.61 -20.52
N LEU A 79 11.05 -6.44 -21.72
CA LEU A 79 10.29 -6.34 -22.97
C LEU A 79 9.52 -7.62 -23.35
N THR A 80 9.74 -8.74 -22.65
CA THR A 80 9.00 -10.00 -22.87
C THR A 80 7.62 -10.00 -22.22
N PHE A 81 7.37 -9.09 -21.28
CA PHE A 81 6.11 -9.01 -20.55
C PHE A 81 5.07 -8.16 -21.29
N GLY A 82 3.85 -8.69 -21.44
CA GLY A 82 2.75 -7.98 -22.08
C GLY A 82 3.13 -7.43 -23.47
N LYS A 83 2.84 -6.15 -23.71
CA LYS A 83 3.26 -5.42 -24.91
C LYS A 83 4.41 -4.49 -24.54
N GLN A 84 5.62 -4.83 -24.99
CA GLN A 84 6.84 -4.03 -24.76
C GLN A 84 7.11 -3.76 -23.27
N GLY A 85 6.88 -4.74 -22.41
CA GLY A 85 7.15 -4.67 -20.98
C GLY A 85 6.00 -4.18 -20.10
N SER A 86 4.82 -3.93 -20.69
CA SER A 86 3.66 -3.49 -19.92
C SER A 86 2.33 -4.03 -20.45
N VAL A 87 1.35 -4.09 -19.56
CA VAL A 87 -0.06 -4.32 -19.84
C VAL A 87 -0.79 -3.03 -19.47
N ILE A 88 -1.53 -2.46 -20.42
CA ILE A 88 -2.38 -1.29 -20.22
C ILE A 88 -3.80 -1.72 -20.57
N GLY A 89 -4.75 -1.50 -19.65
CA GLY A 89 -6.09 -2.04 -19.84
C GLY A 89 -7.20 -1.36 -19.05
N GLN A 90 -8.41 -1.88 -19.26
CA GLN A 90 -9.63 -1.54 -18.54
C GLN A 90 -10.18 -2.80 -17.89
N PHE A 91 -10.95 -2.66 -16.80
CA PHE A 91 -11.64 -3.80 -16.21
C PHE A 91 -12.86 -4.17 -17.08
N GLU A 92 -13.77 -3.23 -17.29
CA GLU A 92 -14.83 -3.33 -18.31
C GLU A 92 -14.55 -2.38 -19.50
N PRO A 93 -14.85 -2.78 -20.75
CA PRO A 93 -14.72 -1.92 -21.91
C PRO A 93 -15.49 -0.61 -21.76
N GLY A 94 -14.86 0.52 -22.13
CA GLY A 94 -15.50 1.84 -22.13
C GLY A 94 -15.41 2.61 -20.81
N PHE A 95 -14.88 2.00 -19.75
CA PHE A 95 -14.69 2.67 -18.46
C PHE A 95 -13.22 3.00 -18.19
N GLU A 96 -12.98 4.14 -17.54
CA GLU A 96 -11.64 4.45 -17.08
C GLU A 96 -11.23 3.54 -15.91
N ALA A 97 -9.93 3.34 -15.72
CA ALA A 97 -9.41 2.45 -14.68
C ALA A 97 -8.11 2.94 -14.04
N MET A 98 -7.76 2.36 -12.90
CA MET A 98 -6.49 2.55 -12.20
C MET A 98 -6.05 1.24 -11.55
N GLY A 99 -4.78 0.85 -11.69
CA GLY A 99 -4.16 -0.21 -10.89
C GLY A 99 -3.62 0.37 -9.59
N THR A 100 -3.97 -0.24 -8.46
CA THR A 100 -3.66 0.25 -7.10
C THR A 100 -2.72 -0.64 -6.33
N LYS A 101 -2.86 -1.96 -6.45
CA LYS A 101 -2.06 -2.95 -5.73
C LYS A 101 -1.78 -4.15 -6.62
N VAL A 102 -0.59 -4.72 -6.51
CA VAL A 102 -0.21 -5.94 -7.22
C VAL A 102 0.26 -7.00 -6.24
N LEU A 103 -0.25 -8.22 -6.40
CA LEU A 103 0.18 -9.40 -5.65
C LEU A 103 0.67 -10.46 -6.63
N ILE A 104 1.77 -11.12 -6.27
CA ILE A 104 2.23 -12.33 -6.95
C ILE A 104 1.70 -13.50 -6.14
N LEU A 105 0.86 -14.32 -6.77
CA LEU A 105 0.25 -15.50 -6.16
C LEU A 105 1.25 -16.67 -6.13
N PRO A 106 1.03 -17.69 -5.27
CA PRO A 106 1.95 -18.83 -5.15
C PRO A 106 2.13 -19.66 -6.43
N ASP A 107 1.15 -19.65 -7.33
CA ASP A 107 1.21 -20.29 -8.66
C ASP A 107 1.97 -19.43 -9.70
N GLY A 108 2.42 -18.23 -9.31
CA GLY A 108 3.07 -17.25 -10.16
C GLY A 108 2.12 -16.38 -10.97
N ASN A 109 0.81 -16.57 -10.87
CA ASN A 109 -0.15 -15.62 -11.42
C ASN A 109 -0.04 -14.28 -10.69
N ILE A 110 -0.44 -13.22 -11.39
CA ILE A 110 -0.35 -11.85 -10.92
C ILE A 110 -1.77 -11.34 -10.72
N LEU A 111 -2.13 -11.03 -9.47
CA LEU A 111 -3.39 -10.38 -9.16
C LEU A 111 -3.18 -8.86 -9.08
N LEU A 112 -3.81 -8.13 -9.99
CA LEU A 112 -3.86 -6.68 -9.98
C LEU A 112 -5.21 -6.22 -9.42
N ALA A 113 -5.19 -5.46 -8.32
CA ALA A 113 -6.37 -4.80 -7.79
C ALA A 113 -6.37 -3.31 -8.13
N GLY A 114 -7.55 -2.75 -8.29
CA GLY A 114 -7.72 -1.40 -8.80
C GLY A 114 -9.10 -0.83 -8.58
N LEU A 115 -9.32 0.31 -9.23
CA LEU A 115 -10.61 0.97 -9.31
C LEU A 115 -11.01 1.10 -10.78
N GLN A 116 -12.29 0.86 -11.05
CA GLN A 116 -12.97 1.28 -12.26
C GLN A 116 -13.74 2.58 -11.97
N TYR A 117 -13.70 3.54 -12.89
CA TYR A 117 -14.48 4.77 -12.80
C TYR A 117 -15.71 4.66 -13.70
N GLU A 118 -16.90 4.60 -13.10
CA GLU A 118 -18.16 4.58 -13.86
C GLU A 118 -18.51 5.96 -14.41
N ASN A 119 -18.16 7.00 -13.66
CA ASN A 119 -18.32 8.40 -14.07
C ASN A 119 -17.40 9.31 -13.24
N ALA A 120 -17.64 10.63 -13.30
CA ALA A 120 -16.86 11.64 -12.59
C ALA A 120 -16.93 11.53 -11.06
N HIS A 121 -17.89 10.77 -10.51
CA HIS A 121 -18.18 10.73 -9.08
C HIS A 121 -18.18 9.32 -8.48
N ARG A 122 -18.24 8.27 -9.31
CA ARG A 122 -18.43 6.89 -8.87
C ARG A 122 -17.27 5.99 -9.26
N THR A 123 -16.75 5.24 -8.29
CA THR A 123 -15.73 4.21 -8.48
C THR A 123 -16.22 2.85 -8.01
N LEU A 124 -15.67 1.78 -8.57
CA LEU A 124 -15.91 0.41 -8.15
C LEU A 124 -14.58 -0.33 -7.97
N PRO A 125 -14.43 -1.14 -6.91
CA PRO A 125 -13.29 -2.02 -6.78
C PRO A 125 -13.28 -3.06 -7.91
N ALA A 126 -12.12 -3.31 -8.47
CA ALA A 126 -11.96 -4.25 -9.56
C ALA A 126 -10.62 -5.01 -9.49
N LEU A 127 -10.61 -6.21 -10.07
CA LEU A 127 -9.49 -7.13 -10.12
C LEU A 127 -9.21 -7.55 -11.56
N ALA A 128 -7.95 -7.81 -11.87
CA ALA A 128 -7.52 -8.55 -13.04
C ALA A 128 -6.53 -9.63 -12.61
N LEU A 129 -6.74 -10.86 -13.06
CA LEU A 129 -5.81 -11.97 -12.87
C LEU A 129 -5.04 -12.18 -14.18
N LEU A 130 -3.72 -12.07 -14.11
CA LEU A 130 -2.82 -12.23 -15.23
C LEU A 130 -1.86 -13.38 -15.00
N ASP A 131 -1.43 -14.03 -16.06
CA ASP A 131 -0.34 -15.01 -16.01
C ASP A 131 1.03 -14.31 -15.92
N GLN A 132 2.08 -15.11 -15.86
CA GLN A 132 3.46 -14.61 -15.81
C GLN A 132 3.87 -13.84 -17.06
N ASP A 133 3.17 -13.95 -18.19
CA ASP A 133 3.47 -13.20 -19.41
C ASP A 133 2.61 -11.92 -19.54
N GLY A 134 1.71 -11.68 -18.58
CA GLY A 134 0.81 -10.53 -18.57
C GLY A 134 -0.45 -10.75 -19.41
N ARG A 135 -0.84 -11.99 -19.68
CA ARG A 135 -2.10 -12.34 -20.35
C ARG A 135 -3.18 -12.62 -19.31
N LEU A 136 -4.42 -12.24 -19.62
CA LEU A 136 -5.55 -12.47 -18.72
C LEU A 136 -5.88 -13.96 -18.58
N VAL A 137 -5.99 -14.42 -17.34
CA VAL A 137 -6.36 -15.81 -17.01
C VAL A 137 -7.87 -15.96 -17.17
N GLN A 138 -8.31 -16.57 -18.27
CA GLN A 138 -9.72 -16.57 -18.69
C GLN A 138 -10.70 -17.19 -17.67
N GLY A 139 -10.23 -18.12 -16.82
CA GLY A 139 -11.07 -18.77 -15.81
C GLY A 139 -11.42 -17.91 -14.59
N PHE A 140 -10.82 -16.72 -14.46
CA PHE A 140 -11.10 -15.81 -13.35
C PHE A 140 -12.11 -14.74 -13.78
N GLY A 141 -13.15 -14.55 -12.99
CA GLY A 141 -14.11 -13.48 -13.21
C GLY A 141 -14.84 -13.57 -14.57
N ASP A 142 -14.91 -12.46 -15.26
CA ASP A 142 -15.25 -12.32 -16.67
C ASP A 142 -13.95 -12.21 -17.50
N ASN A 143 -13.52 -13.33 -18.08
CA ASN A 143 -12.37 -13.41 -18.99
C ASN A 143 -11.04 -12.84 -18.40
N GLY A 144 -10.80 -13.12 -17.12
CA GLY A 144 -9.63 -12.69 -16.34
C GLY A 144 -9.80 -11.39 -15.57
N ARG A 145 -11.02 -10.83 -15.53
CA ARG A 145 -11.29 -9.56 -14.84
C ARG A 145 -12.55 -9.66 -13.99
N ARG A 146 -12.60 -8.92 -12.89
CA ARG A 146 -13.80 -8.83 -12.07
C ARG A 146 -14.01 -7.41 -11.58
N VAL A 147 -15.13 -6.80 -11.96
CA VAL A 147 -15.64 -5.60 -11.27
C VAL A 147 -16.57 -6.04 -10.16
N VAL A 148 -16.34 -5.51 -8.96
CA VAL A 148 -17.08 -5.90 -7.75
C VAL A 148 -18.23 -4.94 -7.54
N ARG A 149 -19.45 -5.48 -7.67
CA ARG A 149 -20.71 -4.76 -7.49
C ARG A 149 -21.45 -5.39 -6.32
N LEU A 150 -21.53 -4.69 -5.19
CA LEU A 150 -22.24 -5.18 -4.01
C LEU A 150 -23.76 -4.92 -4.12
N PRO A 151 -24.59 -5.78 -3.50
CA PRO A 151 -26.04 -5.54 -3.43
C PRO A 151 -26.36 -4.16 -2.85
N GLY A 152 -27.36 -3.48 -3.43
CA GLY A 152 -27.78 -2.14 -2.99
C GLY A 152 -26.76 -1.04 -3.29
N ASP A 153 -25.87 -1.24 -4.27
CA ASP A 153 -24.84 -0.30 -4.69
C ASP A 153 -23.82 0.09 -3.59
N LEU A 154 -23.63 -0.80 -2.61
CA LEU A 154 -22.76 -0.60 -1.43
C LEU A 154 -21.24 -0.63 -1.72
N SER A 155 -20.84 -0.56 -2.99
CA SER A 155 -19.43 -0.55 -3.42
C SER A 155 -19.05 0.70 -4.20
N LEU A 156 -19.93 1.71 -4.27
CA LEU A 156 -19.65 2.97 -4.95
C LEU A 156 -18.68 3.83 -4.14
N GLY A 157 -17.45 3.98 -4.59
CA GLY A 157 -16.50 4.93 -4.00
C GLY A 157 -16.60 6.31 -4.63
N MET A 158 -15.96 7.30 -3.99
CA MET A 158 -15.83 8.65 -4.52
C MET A 158 -14.63 8.70 -5.48
N ARG A 159 -14.81 9.35 -6.64
CA ARG A 159 -13.70 9.78 -7.48
C ARG A 159 -13.32 11.20 -7.09
N ASP A 160 -12.05 11.45 -6.82
CA ASP A 160 -11.58 12.82 -6.62
C ASP A 160 -10.63 13.27 -7.72
N ILE A 161 -11.13 14.18 -8.56
CA ILE A 161 -10.40 14.75 -9.70
C ILE A 161 -9.45 15.87 -9.24
N ARG A 162 -9.59 16.38 -8.02
CA ARG A 162 -8.90 17.57 -7.48
C ARG A 162 -8.09 17.33 -6.21
N LEU A 163 -8.09 16.13 -5.61
CA LEU A 163 -7.22 15.90 -4.46
C LEU A 163 -5.76 16.15 -4.86
N PRO A 164 -5.03 16.96 -4.07
CA PRO A 164 -3.59 17.01 -4.22
C PRO A 164 -3.06 15.59 -4.06
N LEU A 165 -2.25 15.18 -5.03
CA LEU A 165 -1.52 13.91 -5.03
C LEU A 165 -0.85 13.70 -3.68
N GLY A 166 -1.23 12.64 -2.96
CA GLY A 166 -0.76 12.37 -1.59
C GLY A 166 -1.81 12.50 -0.49
N VAL A 167 -3.12 12.43 -0.76
CA VAL A 167 -4.13 12.16 0.29
C VAL A 167 -4.56 10.68 0.24
N PRO A 168 -3.87 9.76 0.98
CA PRO A 168 -4.34 8.39 1.20
C PRO A 168 -5.81 8.32 1.67
N GLY A 169 -6.60 7.40 1.12
CA GLY A 169 -7.91 7.04 1.69
C GLY A 169 -9.15 7.52 0.94
N ALA A 170 -9.07 8.45 -0.01
CA ALA A 170 -10.23 8.82 -0.82
C ALA A 170 -10.52 7.78 -1.93
N GLU A 171 -9.49 7.43 -2.69
CA GLU A 171 -9.51 6.34 -3.70
C GLU A 171 -8.65 5.16 -3.20
N ALA A 172 -9.00 4.58 -2.06
CA ALA A 172 -8.29 3.41 -1.53
C ALA A 172 -8.90 2.12 -2.05
N CYS A 173 -8.05 1.29 -2.67
CA CYS A 173 -8.34 -0.11 -2.95
C CYS A 173 -7.12 -0.93 -2.48
N ASP A 174 -7.31 -1.81 -1.52
CA ASP A 174 -6.28 -2.70 -1.00
C ASP A 174 -6.77 -4.15 -1.10
N VAL A 175 -5.85 -5.08 -1.32
CA VAL A 175 -6.18 -6.50 -1.53
C VAL A 175 -5.26 -7.38 -0.71
N ALA A 176 -5.80 -8.48 -0.18
CA ALA A 176 -5.04 -9.52 0.50
C ALA A 176 -5.63 -10.90 0.18
N ILE A 177 -4.82 -11.94 0.30
CA ILE A 177 -5.21 -13.32 0.03
C ILE A 177 -5.21 -14.08 1.36
N GLN A 178 -6.30 -14.78 1.66
CA GLN A 178 -6.37 -15.71 2.78
C GLN A 178 -5.66 -17.03 2.45
N GLN A 179 -5.35 -17.84 3.46
CA GLN A 179 -4.63 -19.11 3.26
C GLN A 179 -5.36 -20.11 2.36
N ASP A 180 -6.70 -20.01 2.29
CA ASP A 180 -7.55 -20.83 1.43
C ASP A 180 -7.67 -20.29 -0.01
N GLY A 181 -6.92 -19.24 -0.35
CA GLY A 181 -6.92 -18.60 -1.67
C GLY A 181 -8.01 -17.53 -1.85
N ARG A 182 -8.95 -17.39 -0.90
CA ARG A 182 -10.01 -16.37 -1.00
C ARG A 182 -9.42 -14.97 -0.99
N ILE A 183 -10.07 -14.06 -1.70
CA ILE A 183 -9.57 -12.73 -1.96
C ILE A 183 -10.32 -11.74 -1.07
N LEU A 184 -9.60 -11.01 -0.22
CA LEU A 184 -10.13 -9.90 0.54
C LEU A 184 -9.82 -8.58 -0.16
N ILE A 185 -10.83 -7.74 -0.32
CA ILE A 185 -10.72 -6.40 -0.89
C ILE A 185 -11.19 -5.39 0.16
N LEU A 186 -10.43 -4.32 0.30
CA LEU A 186 -10.81 -3.14 1.03
C LEU A 186 -11.08 -2.02 0.03
N ALA A 187 -12.24 -1.38 0.14
CA ALA A 187 -12.62 -0.22 -0.64
C ALA A 187 -13.42 0.75 0.24
N ASN A 188 -13.45 2.03 -0.08
CA ASN A 188 -14.32 2.99 0.63
C ASN A 188 -15.57 3.24 -0.20
N HIS A 189 -16.73 3.12 0.44
CA HIS A 189 -18.03 3.45 -0.14
C HIS A 189 -18.47 4.86 0.30
N HIS A 190 -19.08 5.58 -0.63
CA HIS A 190 -19.62 6.92 -0.49
C HIS A 190 -21.12 6.89 -0.73
N TYR A 191 -21.88 7.35 0.25
CA TYR A 191 -23.31 7.62 0.13
C TYR A 191 -23.56 9.10 -0.22
N GLU A 192 -24.77 9.41 -0.69
CA GLU A 192 -25.23 10.80 -0.82
C GLU A 192 -25.13 11.55 0.53
N LEU A 193 -24.92 12.88 0.51
CA LEU A 193 -24.78 13.75 1.69
C LEU A 193 -23.51 13.56 2.56
N ALA A 194 -22.40 13.12 1.95
CA ALA A 194 -21.07 13.04 2.58
C ALA A 194 -20.90 11.96 3.67
N ASP A 195 -21.77 10.95 3.71
CA ASP A 195 -21.56 9.74 4.51
C ASP A 195 -20.59 8.78 3.80
N HIS A 196 -19.58 8.30 4.54
CA HIS A 196 -18.53 7.44 4.01
C HIS A 196 -18.29 6.25 4.94
N VAL A 197 -18.07 5.08 4.36
CA VAL A 197 -17.81 3.86 5.11
C VAL A 197 -16.76 3.01 4.42
N GLY A 198 -15.83 2.49 5.21
CA GLY A 198 -14.93 1.44 4.75
C GLY A 198 -15.66 0.11 4.56
N MET A 199 -15.41 -0.55 3.44
CA MET A 199 -15.95 -1.85 3.09
C MET A 199 -14.83 -2.88 3.09
N LEU A 200 -15.05 -3.99 3.79
CA LEU A 200 -14.24 -5.19 3.68
C LEU A 200 -15.06 -6.26 2.96
N ILE A 201 -14.61 -6.68 1.79
CA ILE A 201 -15.32 -7.55 0.87
C ILE A 201 -14.51 -8.83 0.70
N ARG A 202 -15.17 -9.98 0.67
CA ARG A 202 -14.52 -11.26 0.34
C ARG A 202 -15.07 -11.83 -0.95
N LEU A 203 -14.17 -12.25 -1.83
CA LEU A 203 -14.45 -13.03 -3.02
C LEU A 203 -13.87 -14.44 -2.88
N ASP A 204 -14.44 -15.39 -3.61
CA ASP A 204 -13.85 -16.71 -3.83
C ASP A 204 -12.63 -16.65 -4.77
N VAL A 205 -12.02 -17.81 -5.03
CA VAL A 205 -10.81 -17.91 -5.85
C VAL A 205 -11.08 -17.64 -7.34
N GLU A 206 -12.32 -17.80 -7.78
CA GLU A 206 -12.80 -17.46 -9.11
C GLU A 206 -13.23 -15.98 -9.25
N GLY A 207 -13.23 -15.22 -8.14
CA GLY A 207 -13.57 -13.81 -8.09
C GLY A 207 -15.07 -13.52 -7.97
N SER A 208 -15.91 -14.47 -7.57
CA SER A 208 -17.32 -14.22 -7.22
C SER A 208 -17.46 -13.82 -5.75
N LEU A 209 -18.53 -13.09 -5.39
CA LEU A 209 -18.77 -12.68 -4.01
C LEU A 209 -18.97 -13.90 -3.09
N ASP A 210 -18.16 -14.02 -2.04
CA ASP A 210 -18.24 -15.15 -1.11
C ASP A 210 -19.19 -14.87 0.05
N CYS A 211 -20.46 -15.23 -0.12
CA CYS A 211 -21.51 -15.02 0.89
C CYS A 211 -21.29 -15.75 2.23
N SER A 212 -20.32 -16.66 2.35
CA SER A 212 -19.95 -17.24 3.65
C SER A 212 -19.19 -16.26 4.55
N PHE A 213 -18.74 -15.12 4.01
CA PHE A 213 -18.12 -14.04 4.78
C PHE A 213 -19.18 -13.12 5.38
N ASN A 214 -19.27 -13.06 6.71
CA ASN A 214 -20.24 -12.24 7.43
C ASN A 214 -21.68 -12.44 6.91
N ASP A 215 -22.00 -13.67 6.47
CA ASP A 215 -23.29 -14.12 5.94
C ASP A 215 -23.80 -13.36 4.69
N ARG A 216 -22.99 -12.49 4.08
CA ARG A 216 -23.38 -11.66 2.93
C ARG A 216 -22.27 -11.29 1.96
N GLY A 217 -21.03 -11.70 2.23
CA GLY A 217 -19.85 -11.42 1.41
C GLY A 217 -19.07 -10.17 1.76
N PHE A 218 -19.56 -9.35 2.70
CA PHE A 218 -18.90 -8.10 3.06
C PHE A 218 -19.25 -7.59 4.46
N VAL A 219 -18.41 -6.70 4.97
CA VAL A 219 -18.57 -5.99 6.24
C VAL A 219 -18.54 -4.48 5.96
N MET A 220 -19.47 -3.75 6.58
CA MET A 220 -19.41 -2.29 6.68
C MET A 220 -18.66 -1.94 7.96
N VAL A 221 -17.47 -1.38 7.84
CA VAL A 221 -16.62 -1.05 8.98
C VAL A 221 -17.02 0.32 9.51
N ARG A 222 -17.98 0.34 10.42
CA ARG A 222 -18.46 1.58 11.07
C ARG A 222 -18.30 1.45 12.58
N HIS A 223 -17.88 2.53 13.23
CA HIS A 223 -17.73 2.60 14.68
C HIS A 223 -18.39 3.88 15.18
N LEU A 224 -19.16 3.78 16.27
CA LEU A 224 -19.90 4.90 16.89
C LEU A 224 -20.78 5.72 15.92
N LEU A 225 -21.31 5.06 14.87
CA LEU A 225 -22.10 5.70 13.81
C LEU A 225 -21.35 6.81 13.04
N MET A 226 -20.02 6.86 13.14
CA MET A 226 -19.19 7.86 12.48
C MET A 226 -18.67 7.37 11.13
N ASN A 227 -18.35 8.32 10.25
CA ASN A 227 -17.75 8.02 8.96
C ASN A 227 -16.34 7.43 9.13
N THR A 228 -16.01 6.44 8.32
CA THR A 228 -14.72 5.75 8.33
C THR A 228 -14.09 5.74 6.94
N TRP A 229 -12.76 5.88 6.91
CA TRP A 229 -11.96 5.80 5.69
C TRP A 229 -10.81 4.85 5.95
N LEU A 230 -10.84 3.72 5.27
CA LEU A 230 -9.82 2.70 5.40
C LEU A 230 -8.75 2.88 4.32
N SER A 231 -7.53 2.42 4.62
CA SER A 231 -6.37 2.52 3.73
C SER A 231 -5.45 1.30 3.81
N SER A 232 -5.61 0.44 4.82
CA SER A 232 -4.79 -0.75 5.02
C SER A 232 -5.64 -1.97 5.29
N LEU A 233 -5.31 -3.07 4.61
CA LEU A 233 -5.83 -4.41 4.82
C LEU A 233 -4.67 -5.38 5.05
N THR A 234 -4.68 -6.07 6.20
CA THR A 234 -3.64 -7.04 6.56
C THR A 234 -4.28 -8.32 7.06
N VAL A 235 -3.99 -9.45 6.41
CA VAL A 235 -4.30 -10.79 6.94
C VAL A 235 -3.17 -11.18 7.90
N GLN A 236 -3.53 -11.38 9.15
CA GLN A 236 -2.62 -11.81 10.21
C GLN A 236 -2.25 -13.30 10.04
N ARG A 237 -1.12 -13.71 10.62
CA ARG A 237 -0.63 -15.10 10.54
C ARG A 237 -1.62 -16.16 11.05
N ASP A 238 -2.49 -15.79 11.99
CA ASP A 238 -3.54 -16.63 12.55
C ASP A 238 -4.86 -16.57 11.74
N GLY A 239 -4.84 -15.93 10.58
CA GLY A 239 -5.98 -15.78 9.68
C GLY A 239 -6.92 -14.62 10.02
N ARG A 240 -6.74 -13.95 11.17
CA ARG A 240 -7.53 -12.75 11.49
C ARG A 240 -7.24 -11.63 10.51
N ILE A 241 -8.20 -10.75 10.32
CA ILE A 241 -8.14 -9.66 9.34
C ILE A 241 -8.07 -8.36 10.11
N LEU A 242 -7.04 -7.56 9.89
CA LEU A 242 -6.85 -6.26 10.51
C LEU A 242 -6.96 -5.17 9.44
N VAL A 243 -7.88 -4.22 9.66
CA VAL A 243 -8.04 -3.05 8.80
C VAL A 243 -7.62 -1.79 9.54
N GLY A 244 -7.11 -0.81 8.79
CA GLY A 244 -6.64 0.46 9.36
C GLY A 244 -6.96 1.66 8.49
N GLY A 245 -7.12 2.82 9.13
CA GLY A 245 -7.48 4.07 8.47
C GLY A 245 -7.69 5.24 9.43
N SER A 246 -8.78 5.98 9.23
CA SER A 246 -9.23 7.07 10.11
C SER A 246 -10.74 7.06 10.31
N ILE A 247 -11.18 7.71 11.38
CA ILE A 247 -12.59 7.90 11.75
C ILE A 247 -12.86 9.39 12.03
N ASN A 248 -14.13 9.79 11.88
CA ASN A 248 -14.63 11.14 12.12
C ASN A 248 -13.88 12.23 11.33
N PHE A 249 -13.94 12.14 10.00
CA PHE A 249 -13.06 12.77 9.02
C PHE A 249 -12.31 14.05 9.39
N PRO A 250 -10.97 13.96 9.51
CA PRO A 250 -10.19 12.88 10.10
C PRO A 250 -9.68 13.32 11.48
N GLU A 251 -10.45 13.01 12.51
CA GLU A 251 -10.14 13.38 13.89
C GLU A 251 -9.26 12.32 14.57
N GLU A 252 -9.42 11.04 14.25
CA GLU A 252 -8.72 9.95 14.93
C GLU A 252 -8.27 8.85 13.96
N GLY A 253 -7.14 8.21 14.27
CA GLY A 253 -6.72 6.98 13.61
C GLY A 253 -7.64 5.84 14.02
N LEU A 254 -7.88 4.88 13.12
CA LEU A 254 -8.78 3.75 13.36
C LEU A 254 -8.07 2.43 13.03
N LEU A 255 -8.25 1.43 13.89
CA LEU A 255 -8.02 0.02 13.58
C LEU A 255 -9.26 -0.80 13.96
N ALA A 256 -9.57 -1.83 13.17
CA ALA A 256 -10.61 -2.80 13.50
C ALA A 256 -10.14 -4.21 13.13
N ARG A 257 -10.47 -5.20 13.97
CA ARG A 257 -10.08 -6.59 13.72
C ARG A 257 -11.28 -7.52 13.56
N TYR A 258 -11.19 -8.38 12.57
CA TYR A 258 -12.20 -9.38 12.23
C TYR A 258 -11.59 -10.78 12.25
N HIS A 259 -12.43 -11.77 12.50
CA HIS A 259 -12.15 -13.17 12.29
C HIS A 259 -12.05 -13.50 10.80
N PRO A 260 -11.44 -14.65 10.42
CA PRO A 260 -11.33 -15.06 9.03
C PRO A 260 -12.67 -15.11 8.27
N ASP A 261 -13.77 -15.33 8.99
CA ASP A 261 -15.14 -15.39 8.48
C ASP A 261 -15.83 -14.01 8.39
N GLY A 262 -15.17 -12.93 8.80
CA GLY A 262 -15.69 -11.57 8.73
C GLY A 262 -16.47 -11.11 9.94
N ARG A 263 -16.64 -11.94 10.98
CA ARG A 263 -17.20 -11.50 12.26
C ARG A 263 -16.19 -10.63 13.02
N LEU A 264 -16.66 -9.60 13.72
CA LEU A 264 -15.78 -8.72 14.50
C LEU A 264 -15.12 -9.50 15.67
N ASP A 265 -13.81 -9.32 15.87
CA ASP A 265 -13.09 -9.86 17.04
C ASP A 265 -13.17 -8.87 18.19
N ASP A 266 -14.26 -8.96 18.97
CA ASP A 266 -14.59 -8.06 20.09
C ASP A 266 -13.52 -7.98 21.19
N ARG A 267 -12.61 -8.96 21.26
CA ARG A 267 -11.47 -8.98 22.19
C ARG A 267 -10.30 -8.11 21.74
N PHE A 268 -10.33 -7.55 20.54
CA PHE A 268 -9.32 -6.59 20.08
C PHE A 268 -9.60 -5.20 20.64
N ALA A 269 -8.64 -4.64 21.35
CA ALA A 269 -8.74 -3.31 21.96
C ALA A 269 -10.04 -3.14 22.76
N VAL A 270 -10.96 -2.27 22.31
CA VAL A 270 -12.27 -2.07 22.93
C VAL A 270 -13.34 -2.40 21.90
N ASP A 271 -14.12 -3.45 22.17
CA ASP A 271 -15.21 -3.94 21.32
C ASP A 271 -14.80 -4.15 19.85
N GLY A 272 -13.57 -4.61 19.62
CA GLY A 272 -13.02 -4.88 18.28
C GLY A 272 -12.40 -3.68 17.57
N PHE A 273 -12.38 -2.50 18.21
CA PHE A 273 -11.88 -1.26 17.64
C PHE A 273 -10.81 -0.59 18.50
N MET A 274 -9.86 0.08 17.83
CA MET A 274 -8.93 1.03 18.44
C MET A 274 -9.06 2.36 17.72
N THR A 275 -9.30 3.44 18.46
CA THR A 275 -9.17 4.81 17.97
C THR A 275 -8.13 5.58 18.76
N PHE A 276 -7.43 6.52 18.11
CA PHE A 276 -6.40 7.31 18.78
C PHE A 276 -6.07 8.63 18.08
N LYS A 277 -5.62 9.60 18.87
CA LYS A 277 -4.95 10.83 18.42
C LYS A 277 -3.43 10.71 18.63
N ALA A 278 -2.67 11.44 17.82
CA ALA A 278 -1.22 11.49 17.94
C ALA A 278 -0.79 12.78 18.64
N GLN A 279 -0.48 12.70 19.94
CA GLN A 279 -0.07 13.87 20.75
C GLN A 279 -1.10 15.03 20.65
N GLY A 280 -2.39 14.71 20.78
CA GLY A 280 -3.50 15.67 20.66
C GLY A 280 -3.91 16.05 19.23
N HIS A 281 -3.17 15.59 18.21
CA HIS A 281 -3.45 15.87 16.81
C HIS A 281 -4.22 14.73 16.16
N GLY A 282 -5.02 15.04 15.13
CA GLY A 282 -5.70 14.00 14.36
C GLY A 282 -4.72 13.03 13.72
N ALA A 283 -5.16 11.79 13.48
CA ALA A 283 -4.31 10.72 12.98
C ALA A 283 -4.97 9.98 11.81
N ARG A 284 -4.14 9.49 10.89
CA ARG A 284 -4.53 8.59 9.81
C ARG A 284 -3.52 7.46 9.72
N VAL A 285 -4.01 6.24 9.73
CA VAL A 285 -3.22 5.03 9.47
C VAL A 285 -3.22 4.77 7.97
N SER A 286 -2.05 4.84 7.34
CA SER A 286 -1.87 4.50 5.92
C SER A 286 -1.53 3.01 5.74
N ARG A 287 -0.74 2.44 6.65
CA ARG A 287 -0.30 1.04 6.60
C ARG A 287 -0.20 0.41 7.97
N VAL A 288 -0.64 -0.84 8.06
CA VAL A 288 -0.54 -1.69 9.25
C VAL A 288 0.34 -2.89 8.93
N VAL A 289 1.39 -3.09 9.73
CA VAL A 289 2.34 -4.19 9.59
C VAL A 289 2.28 -5.06 10.83
N GLN A 290 2.11 -6.37 10.66
CA GLN A 290 2.25 -7.33 11.75
C GLN A 290 3.72 -7.77 11.85
N GLN A 291 4.35 -7.58 13.01
CA GLN A 291 5.69 -8.10 13.35
C GLN A 291 5.61 -9.52 13.93
N ASN A 292 6.74 -10.07 14.40
CA ASN A 292 6.77 -11.38 15.05
C ASN A 292 5.95 -11.37 16.36
N GLU A 293 5.52 -12.54 16.86
CA GLU A 293 4.63 -12.66 18.05
C GLU A 293 3.25 -11.95 17.95
N GLY A 294 2.90 -11.43 16.78
CA GLY A 294 1.60 -10.80 16.51
C GLY A 294 1.52 -9.31 16.85
N GLU A 295 2.64 -8.68 17.20
CA GLU A 295 2.75 -7.24 17.43
C GLU A 295 2.33 -6.45 16.18
N ILE A 296 1.76 -5.27 16.38
CA ILE A 296 1.16 -4.46 15.32
C ILE A 296 1.87 -3.11 15.30
N LEU A 297 2.41 -2.72 14.14
CA LEU A 297 2.93 -1.38 13.89
C LEU A 297 2.06 -0.67 12.86
N CYS A 298 1.70 0.56 13.18
CA CYS A 298 0.93 1.44 12.32
C CYS A 298 1.81 2.59 11.84
N PHE A 299 1.72 2.89 10.55
CA PHE A 299 2.40 4.00 9.91
C PHE A 299 1.40 4.87 9.17
N GLY A 300 1.62 6.17 9.17
CA GLY A 300 0.76 7.11 8.45
C GLY A 300 1.13 8.56 8.68
N SER A 301 0.13 9.39 8.97
CA SER A 301 0.30 10.83 9.20
C SER A 301 -0.55 11.35 10.35
N SER A 302 -0.07 12.37 11.06
CA SER A 302 -0.94 13.25 11.85
C SER A 302 -1.64 14.28 10.95
N ARG A 303 -2.55 15.08 11.51
CA ARG A 303 -3.21 16.23 10.88
C ARG A 303 -2.89 17.49 11.68
N GLU A 304 -2.77 18.62 10.96
CA GLU A 304 -2.70 19.97 11.54
C GLU A 304 -1.64 20.18 12.65
N PRO A 305 -0.33 19.97 12.40
CA PRO A 305 0.31 19.73 11.09
C PRO A 305 0.46 18.25 10.72
N MET A 306 0.64 18.00 9.41
CA MET A 306 0.88 16.67 8.86
C MET A 306 2.32 16.22 9.09
N HIS A 307 2.53 15.35 10.08
CA HIS A 307 3.83 14.72 10.36
C HIS A 307 3.73 13.21 10.20
N CYS A 308 4.86 12.56 9.92
CA CYS A 308 4.93 11.10 9.88
C CYS A 308 4.51 10.50 11.22
N LEU A 309 3.66 9.49 11.19
CA LEU A 309 3.10 8.83 12.37
C LEU A 309 3.64 7.40 12.48
N THR A 310 4.01 7.00 13.70
CA THR A 310 4.29 5.60 14.06
C THR A 310 3.60 5.24 15.36
N PHE A 311 2.96 4.07 15.42
CA PHE A 311 2.34 3.58 16.65
C PHE A 311 2.51 2.07 16.76
N LYS A 312 3.05 1.59 17.89
CA LYS A 312 3.24 0.16 18.17
C LYS A 312 2.24 -0.32 19.22
N MET A 313 1.65 -1.49 18.97
CA MET A 313 0.64 -2.11 19.79
C MET A 313 0.89 -3.62 19.90
N HIS A 314 0.43 -4.22 20.98
CA HIS A 314 0.38 -5.67 21.11
C HIS A 314 -0.70 -6.26 20.20
N SER A 315 -0.63 -7.59 19.99
CA SER A 315 -1.61 -8.33 19.20
C SER A 315 -3.04 -8.15 19.71
N ASN A 316 -3.26 -7.96 21.01
CA ASN A 316 -4.59 -7.73 21.58
C ASN A 316 -5.12 -6.29 21.36
N GLY A 317 -4.36 -5.43 20.70
CA GLY A 317 -4.75 -4.04 20.48
C GLY A 317 -4.44 -3.10 21.64
N ARG A 318 -3.70 -3.52 22.67
CA ARG A 318 -3.22 -2.59 23.71
C ARG A 318 -1.95 -1.86 23.23
N PRO A 319 -1.80 -0.55 23.50
CA PRO A 319 -0.56 0.17 23.20
C PRO A 319 0.65 -0.47 23.89
N ASP A 320 1.78 -0.56 23.19
CA ASP A 320 3.02 -1.11 23.76
C ASP A 320 3.74 -0.06 24.61
N SER A 321 3.66 -0.18 25.93
CA SER A 321 4.27 0.77 26.88
C SER A 321 5.79 0.87 26.77
N HIS A 322 6.46 -0.17 26.25
CA HIS A 322 7.92 -0.15 26.07
C HIS A 322 8.34 0.64 24.83
N CYS A 323 7.41 0.89 23.91
CA CYS A 323 7.63 1.69 22.71
C CYS A 323 7.05 3.09 22.92
N ASN A 324 7.93 4.07 23.17
CA ASN A 324 7.57 5.47 23.37
C ASN A 324 6.47 5.70 24.44
N GLY A 325 6.51 4.90 25.51
CA GLY A 325 5.52 4.98 26.60
C GLY A 325 4.11 4.54 26.22
N GLY A 326 3.92 3.83 25.10
CA GLY A 326 2.59 3.45 24.60
C GLY A 326 1.87 4.58 23.87
N HIS A 327 2.58 5.65 23.49
CA HIS A 327 2.00 6.78 22.78
C HIS A 327 2.36 6.78 21.30
N PRO A 328 1.40 7.09 20.40
CA PRO A 328 1.70 7.34 18.99
C PRO A 328 2.73 8.47 18.84
N GLN A 329 3.76 8.23 18.04
CA GLN A 329 4.83 9.17 17.80
C GLN A 329 4.66 9.92 16.49
N ARG A 330 4.88 11.22 16.57
CA ARG A 330 4.97 12.11 15.42
C ARG A 330 6.42 12.41 15.13
N ARG A 331 6.77 12.44 13.85
CA ARG A 331 8.10 12.80 13.38
C ARG A 331 7.98 13.81 12.25
N GLU A 332 8.55 14.97 12.48
CA GLU A 332 8.73 16.01 11.47
C GLU A 332 9.95 15.64 10.60
N ILE A 333 9.78 15.70 9.28
CA ILE A 333 10.83 15.45 8.30
C ILE A 333 10.77 16.56 7.25
N GLY A 334 11.82 17.38 7.20
CA GLY A 334 11.84 18.58 6.35
C GLY A 334 11.10 19.75 6.99
N TYR A 335 10.85 20.80 6.20
CA TYR A 335 10.21 22.04 6.66
C TYR A 335 8.69 22.07 6.41
N SER A 336 8.18 21.10 5.67
CA SER A 336 6.80 21.03 5.20
C SER A 336 6.10 19.78 5.74
N GLY A 337 4.88 19.50 5.28
CA GLY A 337 4.16 18.31 5.74
C GLY A 337 4.90 17.02 5.35
N CYS A 338 4.77 15.95 6.11
CA CYS A 338 5.32 14.65 5.75
C CYS A 338 4.40 13.51 6.18
N GLN A 339 4.50 12.38 5.49
CA GLN A 339 3.71 11.21 5.80
C GLN A 339 4.40 9.92 5.38
N TRP A 340 4.12 8.84 6.10
CA TRP A 340 4.34 7.49 5.60
C TRP A 340 3.11 7.03 4.80
N THR A 341 3.34 6.51 3.61
CA THR A 341 2.30 5.99 2.70
C THR A 341 2.34 4.46 2.65
N ALA A 342 3.52 3.87 2.76
CA ALA A 342 3.73 2.44 2.73
C ALA A 342 4.69 1.97 3.83
N ALA A 343 4.56 0.70 4.18
CA ALA A 343 5.47 0.02 5.08
C ALA A 343 5.53 -1.47 4.76
N GLN A 344 6.70 -2.09 4.97
CA GLN A 344 6.90 -3.52 4.75
C GLN A 344 7.83 -4.12 5.83
N LEU A 345 7.43 -5.28 6.35
CA LEU A 345 8.24 -6.08 7.26
C LEU A 345 9.44 -6.70 6.54
N GLN A 346 10.61 -6.67 7.17
CA GLN A 346 11.82 -7.37 6.75
C GLN A 346 11.99 -8.69 7.53
N PRO A 347 12.75 -9.68 7.00
CA PRO A 347 12.96 -10.97 7.67
C PRO A 347 13.58 -10.88 9.08
N ASP A 348 14.37 -9.83 9.34
CA ASP A 348 14.98 -9.57 10.66
C ASP A 348 14.02 -8.93 11.68
N GLY A 349 12.74 -8.74 11.30
CA GLY A 349 11.71 -8.12 12.10
C GLY A 349 11.70 -6.59 12.05
N SER A 350 12.68 -5.95 11.41
CA SER A 350 12.63 -4.51 11.15
C SER A 350 11.56 -4.18 10.12
N VAL A 351 11.15 -2.92 10.07
CA VAL A 351 10.12 -2.43 9.14
C VAL A 351 10.68 -1.26 8.33
N LEU A 352 10.58 -1.38 7.01
CA LEU A 352 10.86 -0.27 6.10
C LEU A 352 9.60 0.54 5.87
N THR A 353 9.74 1.85 5.76
CA THR A 353 8.63 2.78 5.50
C THR A 353 8.97 3.66 4.32
N ALA A 354 8.03 3.90 3.42
CA ALA A 354 8.19 4.89 2.35
C ALA A 354 7.08 5.94 2.42
N GLY A 355 7.38 7.13 1.91
CA GLY A 355 6.45 8.24 1.89
C GLY A 355 7.05 9.48 1.25
N ALA A 356 6.47 10.64 1.54
CA ALA A 356 6.93 11.89 0.97
C ALA A 356 6.88 13.04 1.96
N THR A 357 7.78 14.01 1.77
CA THR A 357 7.54 15.40 2.20
C THR A 357 6.56 16.06 1.22
N ILE A 358 5.76 17.02 1.69
CA ILE A 358 4.59 17.58 0.99
C ILE A 358 4.67 19.10 1.10
N GLY A 359 4.70 19.82 -0.02
CA GLY A 359 4.66 21.28 0.02
C GLY A 359 5.27 21.99 -1.20
N GLY A 360 5.02 21.50 -2.42
CA GLY A 360 5.56 22.11 -3.64
C GLY A 360 6.91 21.52 -4.06
N ALA A 361 7.80 22.32 -4.64
CA ALA A 361 9.09 21.88 -5.22
C ALA A 361 10.08 21.23 -4.23
N GLU A 362 9.71 21.07 -2.96
CA GLU A 362 10.47 20.37 -1.93
C GLU A 362 9.92 18.99 -1.55
N ALA A 363 8.90 18.48 -2.26
CA ALA A 363 8.41 17.12 -2.03
C ALA A 363 9.46 16.11 -2.50
N ASP A 364 10.01 15.37 -1.54
CA ASP A 364 11.07 14.39 -1.73
C ASP A 364 10.59 13.03 -1.24
N PHE A 365 11.15 11.95 -1.82
CA PHE A 365 10.94 10.61 -1.28
C PHE A 365 11.58 10.54 0.10
N ILE A 366 10.83 10.00 1.06
CA ILE A 366 11.37 9.63 2.37
C ILE A 366 11.31 8.11 2.51
N LEU A 367 12.40 7.53 3.01
CA LEU A 367 12.51 6.10 3.31
C LEU A 367 13.03 5.95 4.72
N GLY A 368 12.28 5.29 5.60
CA GLY A 368 12.63 5.06 7.00
C GLY A 368 12.88 3.57 7.28
N ARG A 369 13.60 3.30 8.38
CA ARG A 369 13.68 1.96 8.95
C ARG A 369 13.43 2.01 10.46
N TYR A 370 12.60 1.09 10.92
CA TYR A 370 12.23 0.91 12.33
C TYR A 370 12.63 -0.49 12.79
N LEU A 371 13.18 -0.58 13.99
CA LEU A 371 13.57 -1.84 14.63
C LEU A 371 12.34 -2.62 15.11
N PRO A 372 12.48 -3.92 15.46
CA PRO A 372 11.41 -4.72 16.08
C PRO A 372 10.78 -4.10 17.33
N ASN A 373 11.54 -3.28 18.07
CA ASN A 373 11.01 -2.56 19.24
C ASN A 373 10.16 -1.31 18.86
N GLY A 374 9.99 -1.04 17.56
CA GLY A 374 9.24 0.13 17.04
C GLY A 374 10.00 1.45 17.10
N LEU A 375 11.28 1.45 17.50
CA LEU A 375 12.12 2.64 17.49
C LEU A 375 12.85 2.79 16.14
N PRO A 376 13.11 4.02 15.67
CA PRO A 376 13.88 4.27 14.45
C PRO A 376 15.29 3.65 14.51
N ASP A 377 15.72 2.98 13.45
CA ASP A 377 17.04 2.37 13.37
C ASP A 377 18.13 3.41 13.05
N ARG A 378 18.89 3.81 14.07
CA ARG A 378 19.96 4.81 13.92
C ARG A 378 21.14 4.37 13.04
N ARG A 379 21.20 3.12 12.59
CA ARG A 379 22.18 2.67 11.59
C ARG A 379 21.77 3.05 10.15
N PHE A 380 20.52 3.47 9.95
CA PHE A 380 19.96 3.84 8.66
C PHE A 380 19.98 5.36 8.45
N GLY A 381 20.20 5.82 7.22
CA GLY A 381 20.08 7.24 6.87
C GLY A 381 21.12 8.14 7.56
N LYS A 382 22.34 7.64 7.81
CA LYS A 382 23.41 8.37 8.51
C LYS A 382 23.05 8.83 9.93
N GLY A 383 22.24 8.05 10.67
CA GLY A 383 21.94 8.32 12.09
C GLY A 383 20.51 8.75 12.38
N SER A 384 19.79 9.26 11.39
CA SER A 384 18.42 9.79 11.53
C SER A 384 17.35 8.68 11.64
N GLY A 385 17.65 7.47 11.13
CA GLY A 385 16.68 6.40 10.92
C GLY A 385 15.81 6.57 9.68
N TYR A 386 16.10 7.58 8.85
CA TYR A 386 15.43 7.79 7.56
C TYR A 386 16.33 8.53 6.56
N THR A 387 16.10 8.34 5.28
CA THR A 387 16.71 9.12 4.21
C THR A 387 15.66 10.02 3.55
N ARG A 388 16.10 11.15 3.02
CA ARG A 388 15.30 12.04 2.17
C ARG A 388 16.02 12.14 0.83
N THR A 389 15.35 11.76 -0.25
CA THR A 389 15.94 11.66 -1.57
C THR A 389 15.11 12.44 -2.57
N ARG A 390 15.75 13.44 -3.18
CA ARG A 390 15.19 14.20 -4.30
C ARG A 390 15.45 13.46 -5.59
N LEU A 391 14.40 13.00 -6.27
CA LEU A 391 14.53 12.31 -7.56
C LEU A 391 14.56 13.29 -8.72
N GLY A 392 14.01 14.49 -8.56
CA GLY A 392 14.14 15.56 -9.54
C GLY A 392 13.77 16.94 -8.98
N PRO A 393 13.80 18.00 -9.81
CA PRO A 393 13.42 19.36 -9.41
C PRO A 393 11.93 19.56 -9.05
N SER A 394 11.14 18.51 -8.82
CA SER A 394 9.68 18.62 -8.76
C SER A 394 9.03 17.74 -7.70
N LEU A 395 7.69 17.69 -7.69
CA LEU A 395 6.88 16.94 -6.76
C LEU A 395 7.13 15.43 -6.88
N ASP A 396 7.91 14.88 -5.95
CA ASP A 396 8.15 13.44 -5.84
C ASP A 396 7.28 12.87 -4.71
N THR A 397 6.44 11.87 -5.04
CA THR A 397 5.66 11.13 -4.03
C THR A 397 5.96 9.64 -4.09
N ALA A 398 6.46 9.07 -2.99
CA ALA A 398 6.55 7.63 -2.83
C ALA A 398 5.21 7.07 -2.35
N THR A 399 4.75 5.99 -2.98
CA THR A 399 3.47 5.33 -2.72
C THR A 399 3.64 3.92 -2.19
N CYS A 400 4.79 3.28 -2.46
CA CYS A 400 5.04 1.89 -2.12
C CYS A 400 6.51 1.61 -1.79
N VAL A 401 6.74 0.54 -1.03
CA VAL A 401 8.07 -0.01 -0.75
C VAL A 401 8.00 -1.53 -0.85
N ALA A 402 9.00 -2.11 -1.51
CA ALA A 402 9.26 -3.54 -1.53
C ALA A 402 10.74 -3.80 -1.23
N ALA A 403 11.06 -4.84 -0.49
CA ALA A 403 12.43 -5.23 -0.17
C ALA A 403 12.69 -6.68 -0.57
N HIS A 404 13.86 -6.89 -1.16
CA HIS A 404 14.35 -8.21 -1.52
C HIS A 404 15.15 -8.81 -0.35
N ALA A 405 15.29 -10.15 -0.31
CA ALA A 405 15.94 -10.84 0.81
C ALA A 405 17.44 -10.52 0.95
N ASP A 406 18.08 -10.04 -0.13
CA ASP A 406 19.47 -9.58 -0.16
C ASP A 406 19.69 -8.18 0.49
N GLY A 407 18.62 -7.59 1.01
CA GLY A 407 18.62 -6.28 1.65
C GLY A 407 18.46 -5.10 0.68
N ASN A 408 18.25 -5.32 -0.61
CA ASN A 408 17.95 -4.22 -1.54
C ASN A 408 16.50 -3.74 -1.36
N ILE A 409 16.33 -2.42 -1.33
CA ILE A 409 15.05 -1.77 -1.07
C ILE A 409 14.61 -1.07 -2.34
N VAL A 410 13.41 -1.38 -2.82
CA VAL A 410 12.78 -0.76 -3.98
C VAL A 410 11.65 0.14 -3.47
N VAL A 411 11.65 1.40 -3.91
CA VAL A 411 10.61 2.37 -3.58
C VAL A 411 10.00 2.85 -4.89
N GLY A 412 8.67 2.77 -4.98
CA GLY A 412 7.92 3.23 -6.14
C GLY A 412 7.06 4.44 -5.84
N GLY A 413 6.75 5.18 -6.90
CA GLY A 413 5.93 6.37 -6.81
C GLY A 413 5.86 7.13 -8.12
N TYR A 414 5.72 8.45 -8.05
CA TYR A 414 5.69 9.30 -9.22
C TYR A 414 6.40 10.63 -8.99
N SER A 415 6.84 11.21 -10.09
CA SER A 415 7.52 12.51 -10.16
C SER A 415 6.88 13.39 -11.23
N LEU A 416 6.79 14.70 -10.99
CA LEU A 416 6.18 15.65 -11.92
C LEU A 416 7.24 16.37 -12.79
N HIS A 417 7.51 15.92 -14.02
CA HIS A 417 8.42 16.63 -14.93
C HIS A 417 7.69 17.01 -16.22
N GLY A 418 7.02 18.17 -16.21
CA GLY A 418 6.04 18.54 -17.24
C GLY A 418 4.73 17.77 -17.05
N ASN A 419 4.79 16.44 -17.08
CA ASN A 419 3.72 15.51 -16.74
C ASN A 419 4.15 14.54 -15.64
N TYR A 420 3.19 13.90 -14.96
CA TYR A 420 3.51 12.86 -13.98
C TYR A 420 4.08 11.62 -14.67
N LYS A 421 5.16 11.09 -14.11
CA LYS A 421 5.79 9.84 -14.55
C LYS A 421 5.98 8.91 -13.36
N ALA A 422 5.59 7.65 -13.54
CA ALA A 422 5.89 6.58 -12.63
C ALA A 422 7.41 6.38 -12.53
N VAL A 423 7.93 6.33 -11.31
CA VAL A 423 9.35 6.17 -11.03
C VAL A 423 9.58 5.05 -10.02
N ILE A 424 10.68 4.34 -10.20
CA ILE A 424 11.20 3.36 -9.24
C ILE A 424 12.62 3.77 -8.86
N ALA A 425 12.91 3.74 -7.56
CA ALA A 425 14.24 3.99 -7.01
C ALA A 425 14.69 2.79 -6.17
N ARG A 426 15.97 2.41 -6.28
CA ARG A 426 16.57 1.35 -5.46
C ARG A 426 17.52 1.94 -4.44
N PHE A 427 17.45 1.46 -3.21
CA PHE A 427 18.25 1.87 -2.06
C PHE A 427 18.95 0.67 -1.45
N GLN A 428 20.09 0.94 -0.81
CA GLN A 428 20.85 -0.05 -0.07
C GLN A 428 20.22 -0.26 1.32
N GLY A 429 20.02 -1.52 1.73
CA GLY A 429 19.60 -1.88 3.09
C GLY A 429 20.67 -1.73 4.15
#